data_AF-A0A661ZBR5-F1
#
_entry.id   AF-A0A661ZBR5-F1
#
_cell.length_a   1.000
_cell.length_b   1.000
_cell.length_c   1.000
_cell.angle_alpha   90.00
_cell.angle_beta   90.00
_cell.angle_gamma   90.00
#
_symmetry.space_group_name_H-M   'P 1'
#
loop_
_entity.id
_entity.type
_entity.pdbx_description
1 polymer ?
#
loop_
_entity_poly.entity_id
_entity_poly.type
_entity_poly.pdbx_seq_one_letter_code
_entity_poly.pdbx_strand_id
1 'polypeptide(L)'
;MIDTLFFYIAVHMDRFSFDPHTLSYHKIEFSQKRKFSRFLAFLGLTLTFSIALLFLRDQQFHSPRSQNLSAAQQKITYELKLMDQDLLQYENNLGLMAFNDDHIYRVYFGVQPWSIRSVGVGGSRRYDRLQQFKFEDLLKRIYTNIDQVERKLVMQSTSFDEVIDLAWTKEEWMAARPAIQPIGRKDLIRFGSSFGTRMHPILKVVRPHE
;
A
#
# COMPACT_ATOMS: atom_id res chain seq x y z
N MET A 1 -50.30 -22.39 -10.54
CA MET A 1 -51.61 -22.60 -11.18
C MET A 1 -52.22 -23.97 -10.86
N ILE A 2 -51.40 -25.03 -10.72
CA ILE A 2 -51.88 -26.38 -10.36
C ILE A 2 -52.29 -26.47 -8.87
N ASP A 3 -51.52 -25.84 -7.97
CA ASP A 3 -51.78 -25.92 -6.52
C ASP A 3 -53.06 -25.21 -6.07
N THR A 4 -53.42 -24.10 -6.72
CA THR A 4 -54.67 -23.37 -6.46
C THR A 4 -55.90 -24.18 -6.88
N LEU A 5 -55.77 -24.96 -7.96
CA LEU A 5 -56.83 -25.84 -8.48
C LEU A 5 -57.01 -27.06 -7.57
N PHE A 6 -55.92 -27.63 -7.07
CA PHE A 6 -55.96 -28.76 -6.13
C PHE A 6 -56.55 -28.37 -4.77
N PHE A 7 -56.22 -27.17 -4.27
CA PHE A 7 -56.80 -26.64 -3.03
C PHE A 7 -58.29 -26.36 -3.19
N TYR A 8 -58.72 -25.81 -4.33
CA TYR A 8 -60.14 -25.59 -4.64
C TYR A 8 -60.93 -26.90 -4.69
N ILE A 9 -60.39 -27.93 -5.36
CA ILE A 9 -61.02 -29.25 -5.47
C ILE A 9 -61.08 -29.95 -4.10
N ALA A 10 -60.02 -29.90 -3.29
CA ALA A 10 -59.98 -30.56 -1.98
C ALA A 10 -60.92 -29.93 -0.94
N VAL A 11 -61.27 -28.64 -1.09
CA VAL A 11 -62.20 -27.92 -0.22
C VAL A 11 -63.67 -28.14 -0.63
N HIS A 12 -63.94 -28.45 -1.91
CA HIS A 12 -65.29 -28.70 -2.42
C HIS A 12 -65.67 -30.17 -2.57
N MET A 13 -64.76 -31.12 -2.33
CA MET A 13 -65.09 -32.54 -2.35
C MET A 13 -65.82 -32.93 -1.06
N ASP A 14 -67.13 -33.13 -1.18
CA ASP A 14 -67.98 -33.66 -0.12
C ASP A 14 -67.52 -35.08 0.23
N ARG A 15 -66.99 -35.26 1.45
CA ARG A 15 -66.59 -36.58 1.93
C ARG A 15 -67.82 -37.24 2.55
N PHE A 16 -68.21 -38.37 2.00
CA PHE A 16 -69.30 -39.18 2.52
C PHE A 16 -68.72 -40.35 3.31
N SER A 17 -69.21 -40.58 4.52
CA SER A 17 -68.88 -41.79 5.27
C SER A 17 -70.04 -42.77 5.14
N PHE A 18 -69.72 -44.03 4.84
CA PHE A 18 -70.70 -45.11 4.83
C PHE A 18 -70.92 -45.61 6.25
N ASP A 19 -72.17 -45.63 6.71
CA ASP A 19 -72.53 -46.22 7.99
C ASP A 19 -73.05 -47.66 7.78
N PRO A 20 -72.31 -48.69 8.22
CA PRO A 20 -72.66 -50.09 7.97
C PRO A 20 -73.96 -50.54 8.66
N HIS A 21 -74.47 -49.76 9.63
CA HIS A 21 -75.70 -50.09 10.34
C HIS A 21 -76.97 -49.55 9.67
N THR A 22 -76.88 -48.44 8.92
CA THR A 22 -78.04 -47.80 8.27
C THR A 22 -78.00 -47.88 6.74
N LEU A 23 -76.95 -48.48 6.17
CA LEU A 23 -76.71 -48.60 4.72
C LEU A 23 -76.83 -47.27 3.95
N SER A 24 -76.62 -46.14 4.65
CA SER A 24 -76.80 -44.81 4.10
C SER A 24 -75.49 -44.02 4.13
N TYR A 25 -75.32 -43.14 3.15
CA TYR A 25 -74.16 -42.26 3.05
C TYR A 25 -74.46 -40.93 3.75
N HIS A 26 -73.71 -40.62 4.80
CA HIS A 26 -73.80 -39.32 5.46
C HIS A 26 -72.68 -38.39 5.02
N LYS A 27 -73.05 -37.18 4.62
CA LYS A 27 -72.09 -36.10 4.31
C LYS A 27 -71.38 -35.69 5.61
N ILE A 28 -70.06 -35.76 5.61
CA ILE A 28 -69.25 -35.32 6.75
C ILE A 28 -69.23 -33.79 6.74
N GLU A 29 -70.09 -33.17 7.55
CA GLU A 29 -70.08 -31.73 7.73
C GLU A 29 -68.93 -31.31 8.65
N PHE A 30 -67.90 -30.69 8.08
CA PHE A 30 -66.85 -30.07 8.89
C PHE A 30 -67.34 -28.75 9.49
N SER A 31 -67.36 -28.67 10.82
CA SER A 31 -67.64 -27.43 11.57
C SER A 31 -66.79 -26.26 11.07
N GLN A 32 -67.39 -25.06 10.93
CA GLN A 32 -66.70 -23.84 10.46
C GLN A 32 -65.46 -23.51 11.29
N LYS A 33 -65.48 -23.78 12.61
CA LYS A 33 -64.32 -23.64 13.50
C LYS A 33 -63.15 -24.55 13.09
N ARG A 34 -63.45 -25.77 12.64
CA ARG A 34 -62.45 -26.75 12.20
C ARG A 34 -61.85 -26.37 10.84
N LYS A 35 -62.64 -25.76 9.95
CA LYS A 35 -62.15 -25.18 8.68
C LYS A 35 -61.22 -23.99 8.94
N PHE A 36 -61.61 -23.08 9.84
CA PHE A 36 -60.78 -21.92 10.22
C PHE A 36 -59.46 -22.34 10.90
N SER A 37 -59.50 -23.29 11.84
CA SER A 37 -58.28 -23.81 12.48
C SER A 37 -57.31 -24.46 11.49
N ARG A 38 -57.80 -25.22 10.51
CA ARG A 38 -56.97 -25.78 9.44
C ARG A 38 -56.34 -24.71 8.56
N PHE A 39 -57.09 -23.65 8.23
CA PHE A 39 -56.57 -22.51 7.47
C PHE A 39 -55.45 -21.78 8.25
N LEU A 40 -55.65 -21.55 9.55
CA LEU A 40 -54.66 -20.91 10.41
C LEU A 40 -53.39 -21.76 10.57
N ALA A 41 -53.54 -23.08 10.70
CA ALA A 41 -52.42 -24.02 10.74
C ALA A 41 -51.64 -24.04 9.42
N PHE A 42 -52.33 -23.98 8.28
CA PHE A 42 -51.70 -23.87 6.97
C PHE A 42 -50.92 -22.56 6.82
N LEU A 43 -51.51 -21.42 7.19
CA LEU A 43 -50.82 -20.13 7.19
C LEU A 43 -49.58 -20.14 8.08
N GLY A 44 -49.70 -20.66 9.31
CA GLY A 44 -48.57 -20.79 10.23
C GLY A 44 -47.42 -21.62 9.63
N LEU A 45 -47.75 -22.75 8.99
CA LEU A 45 -46.77 -23.60 8.33
C LEU A 45 -46.08 -22.90 7.14
N THR A 46 -46.84 -22.18 6.31
CA THR A 46 -46.24 -21.42 5.20
C THR A 46 -45.34 -20.28 5.68
N LEU A 47 -45.71 -19.61 6.77
CA LEU A 47 -44.92 -18.53 7.35
C LEU A 47 -43.61 -19.06 7.93
N THR A 48 -43.66 -20.15 8.71
CA THR A 48 -42.45 -20.75 9.28
C THR A 48 -41.52 -21.28 8.20
N PHE A 49 -42.07 -21.88 7.14
CA PHE A 49 -41.29 -22.34 6.00
C PHE A 49 -40.65 -21.17 5.23
N SER A 50 -41.38 -20.06 5.04
CA SER A 50 -40.85 -18.84 4.43
C SER A 50 -39.71 -18.23 5.24
N ILE A 51 -39.85 -18.17 6.57
CA ILE A 51 -38.79 -17.66 7.46
C ILE A 51 -37.57 -18.58 7.41
N ALA A 52 -37.77 -19.90 7.46
CA ALA A 52 -36.69 -20.87 7.37
C ALA A 52 -35.90 -20.76 6.06
N LEU A 53 -36.59 -20.57 4.93
CA LEU A 53 -35.96 -20.36 3.63
C LEU A 53 -35.17 -19.05 3.56
N LEU A 54 -35.65 -17.96 4.16
CA LEU A 54 -34.91 -16.70 4.22
C LEU A 54 -33.62 -16.83 5.06
N PHE A 55 -33.68 -17.51 6.20
CA PHE A 55 -32.50 -17.80 7.03
C PHE A 55 -31.48 -18.66 6.29
N LEU A 56 -31.92 -19.73 5.61
CA LEU A 56 -31.04 -20.58 4.78
C LEU A 56 -30.41 -19.79 3.63
N ARG A 57 -31.18 -18.90 3.00
CA ARG A 57 -30.71 -18.04 1.91
C ARG A 57 -29.61 -17.09 2.36
N ASP A 58 -29.77 -16.43 3.50
CA ASP A 58 -28.76 -15.50 4.01
C ASP A 58 -27.48 -16.20 4.51
N GLN A 59 -27.58 -17.44 5.00
CA GLN A 59 -26.41 -18.20 5.45
C GLN A 59 -25.59 -18.82 4.30
N GLN A 60 -26.23 -19.24 3.21
CA GLN A 60 -25.55 -20.02 2.16
C GLN A 60 -25.40 -19.29 0.81
N PHE A 61 -26.24 -18.29 0.51
CA PHE A 61 -26.19 -17.58 -0.77
C PHE A 61 -25.56 -16.19 -0.61
N HIS A 62 -24.23 -16.15 -0.54
CA HIS A 62 -23.53 -14.91 -0.90
C HIS A 62 -23.80 -14.62 -2.38
N SER A 63 -24.56 -13.55 -2.66
CA SER A 63 -24.86 -13.19 -4.04
C SER A 63 -23.57 -13.05 -4.87
N PRO A 64 -23.57 -13.40 -6.17
CA PRO A 64 -22.40 -13.18 -7.03
C PRO A 64 -21.89 -11.73 -6.98
N ARG A 65 -22.81 -10.78 -6.80
CA ARG A 65 -22.49 -9.36 -6.62
C ARG A 65 -21.66 -9.09 -5.36
N SER A 66 -22.01 -9.69 -4.22
CA SER A 66 -21.26 -9.49 -2.97
C SER A 66 -19.87 -10.12 -3.02
N GLN A 67 -19.74 -11.27 -3.68
CA GLN A 67 -18.43 -11.92 -3.89
C GLN A 67 -17.52 -11.10 -4.82
N ASN A 68 -18.08 -10.57 -5.91
CA ASN A 68 -17.33 -9.70 -6.82
C ASN A 68 -16.89 -8.41 -6.12
N LEU A 69 -17.75 -7.85 -5.27
CA LEU A 69 -17.44 -6.63 -4.51
C LEU A 69 -16.30 -6.88 -3.50
N SER A 70 -16.33 -8.01 -2.78
CA SER A 70 -15.28 -8.36 -1.83
C SER A 70 -13.96 -8.65 -2.53
N ALA A 71 -13.98 -9.36 -3.66
CA ALA A 71 -12.80 -9.60 -4.48
C ALA A 71 -12.19 -8.29 -5.01
N ALA A 72 -13.01 -7.36 -5.49
CA ALA A 72 -12.55 -6.03 -5.92
C ALA A 72 -11.93 -5.25 -4.76
N GLN A 73 -12.53 -5.31 -3.57
CA GLN A 73 -11.99 -4.65 -2.38
C GLN A 73 -10.63 -5.24 -1.99
N GLN A 74 -10.49 -6.58 -2.00
CA GLN A 74 -9.22 -7.27 -1.71
C GLN A 74 -8.14 -6.90 -2.73
N LYS A 75 -8.49 -6.84 -4.02
CA LYS A 75 -7.57 -6.41 -5.07
C LYS A 75 -7.05 -4.99 -4.80
N ILE A 76 -7.92 -4.03 -4.51
CA ILE A 76 -7.51 -2.65 -4.23
C ILE A 76 -6.58 -2.61 -3.01
N THR A 77 -6.89 -3.34 -1.93
CA THR A 77 -6.04 -3.39 -0.75
C THR A 77 -4.67 -4.02 -1.05
N TYR A 78 -4.62 -5.04 -1.91
CA TYR A 78 -3.37 -5.65 -2.34
C TYR A 78 -2.50 -4.67 -3.11
N GLU A 79 -3.07 -3.97 -4.10
CA GLU A 79 -2.36 -2.94 -4.88
C GLU A 79 -1.82 -1.81 -3.98
N LEU A 80 -2.62 -1.34 -3.02
CA LEU A 80 -2.18 -0.32 -2.07
C LEU A 80 -1.01 -0.79 -1.20
N LYS A 81 -0.99 -2.07 -0.81
CA LYS A 81 0.15 -2.64 -0.06
C LYS A 81 1.41 -2.74 -0.92
N LEU A 82 1.27 -3.07 -2.20
CA LEU A 82 2.39 -3.11 -3.14
C LEU A 82 2.98 -1.71 -3.31
N MET A 83 2.12 -0.69 -3.50
CA MET A 83 2.56 0.71 -3.55
C MET A 83 3.31 1.15 -2.28
N ASP A 84 2.85 0.74 -1.10
CA ASP A 84 3.54 1.03 0.16
C ASP A 84 4.93 0.36 0.23
N GLN A 85 5.06 -0.87 -0.29
CA GLN A 85 6.35 -1.55 -0.40
C GLN A 85 7.29 -0.85 -1.40
N ASP A 86 6.78 -0.41 -2.55
CA ASP A 86 7.57 0.32 -3.54
C ASP A 86 8.09 1.64 -2.98
N LEU A 87 7.28 2.35 -2.19
CA LEU A 87 7.70 3.58 -1.50
C LEU A 87 8.83 3.35 -0.50
N LEU A 88 8.80 2.24 0.25
CA LEU A 88 9.90 1.86 1.13
C LEU A 88 11.19 1.56 0.33
N GLN A 89 11.06 0.94 -0.84
CA GLN A 89 12.20 0.69 -1.72
C GLN A 89 12.79 2.01 -2.25
N TYR A 90 11.95 2.95 -2.66
CA TYR A 90 12.41 4.28 -3.10
C TYR A 90 13.07 5.06 -1.97
N GLU A 91 12.55 4.98 -0.75
CA GLU A 91 13.18 5.59 0.42
C GLU A 91 14.57 5.01 0.69
N ASN A 92 14.73 3.69 0.60
CA ASN A 92 16.03 3.05 0.77
C ASN A 92 17.03 3.49 -0.32
N ASN A 93 16.58 3.54 -1.58
CA ASN A 93 17.41 4.00 -2.70
C ASN A 93 17.82 5.47 -2.54
N LEU A 94 16.92 6.35 -2.09
CA LEU A 94 17.24 7.73 -1.76
C LEU A 94 18.24 7.83 -0.61
N GLY A 95 18.11 6.95 0.41
CA GLY A 95 19.08 6.84 1.49
C GLY A 95 20.48 6.49 1.00
N LEU A 96 20.58 5.54 0.05
CA LEU A 96 21.85 5.18 -0.58
C LEU A 96 22.43 6.34 -1.42
N MET A 97 21.59 7.06 -2.16
CA MET A 97 22.04 8.24 -2.91
C MET A 97 22.57 9.34 -1.99
N ALA A 98 21.88 9.61 -0.88
CA ALA A 98 22.33 10.57 0.12
C ALA A 98 23.66 10.15 0.76
N PHE A 99 23.83 8.85 1.08
CA PHE A 99 25.08 8.31 1.59
C PHE A 99 26.23 8.51 0.60
N ASN A 100 26.03 8.21 -0.67
CA ASN A 100 27.06 8.40 -1.71
C ASN A 100 27.41 9.88 -1.91
N ASP A 101 26.42 10.77 -1.86
CA ASP A 101 26.63 12.21 -1.91
C ASP A 101 27.53 12.70 -0.78
N ASP A 102 27.22 12.33 0.47
CA ASP A 102 27.98 12.76 1.65
C ASP A 102 29.37 12.12 1.75
N HIS A 103 29.51 10.83 1.41
CA HIS A 103 30.76 10.08 1.66
C HIS A 103 31.65 9.87 0.45
N ILE A 104 31.13 10.04 -0.76
CA ILE A 104 31.90 9.84 -2.00
C ILE A 104 32.09 11.18 -2.70
N TYR A 105 31.00 11.82 -3.13
CA TYR A 105 31.11 13.02 -3.97
C TYR A 105 31.64 14.21 -3.19
N ARG A 106 31.04 14.54 -2.04
CA ARG A 106 31.48 15.69 -1.23
C ARG A 106 32.88 15.51 -0.66
N VAL A 107 33.24 14.28 -0.26
CA VAL A 107 34.60 13.93 0.16
C VAL A 107 35.61 14.12 -0.98
N TYR A 108 35.27 13.74 -2.22
CA TYR A 108 36.14 13.95 -3.38
C TYR A 108 36.44 15.44 -3.65
N PHE A 109 35.47 16.33 -3.38
CA PHE A 109 35.64 17.77 -3.48
C PHE A 109 36.18 18.42 -2.20
N GLY A 110 36.33 17.65 -1.10
CA GLY A 110 36.81 18.16 0.18
C GLY A 110 35.84 19.11 0.87
N VAL A 111 34.55 19.04 0.55
CA VAL A 111 33.49 19.87 1.14
C VAL A 111 32.75 19.10 2.23
N GLN A 112 32.12 19.84 3.14
CA GLN A 112 31.36 19.22 4.23
C GLN A 112 30.06 18.55 3.70
N PRO A 113 29.59 17.50 4.40
CA PRO A 113 28.29 16.87 4.15
C PRO A 113 27.13 17.87 4.17
N TRP A 114 26.04 17.54 3.47
CA TRP A 114 24.87 18.41 3.43
C TRP A 114 24.10 18.38 4.75
N SER A 115 23.82 19.55 5.34
CA SER A 115 23.23 19.65 6.69
C SER A 115 21.72 19.43 6.75
N ILE A 116 20.99 19.68 5.66
CA ILE A 116 19.52 19.60 5.59
C ILE A 116 19.07 18.39 4.75
N ARG A 117 19.01 17.20 5.36
CA ARG A 117 18.55 15.95 4.69
C ARG A 117 17.11 15.57 5.00
N SER A 118 16.55 16.04 6.12
CA SER A 118 15.21 15.70 6.57
C SER A 118 14.36 16.95 6.77
N VAL A 119 13.37 17.12 5.88
CA VAL A 119 12.33 18.14 6.03
C VAL A 119 11.08 17.43 6.55
N GLY A 120 10.61 17.85 7.74
CA GLY A 120 9.37 17.32 8.29
C GLY A 120 8.18 17.59 7.37
N VAL A 121 7.27 16.62 7.24
CA VAL A 121 6.00 16.84 6.55
C VAL A 121 5.07 17.61 7.50
N GLY A 122 4.89 18.91 7.23
CA GLY A 122 4.05 19.76 8.05
C GLY A 122 2.55 19.42 7.94
N GLY A 123 1.87 19.38 9.09
CA GLY A 123 0.42 19.57 9.22
C GLY A 123 -0.40 18.30 9.54
N SER A 124 -1.07 18.29 10.69
CA SER A 124 -1.95 17.19 11.14
C SER A 124 -3.21 17.00 10.29
N ARG A 125 -3.67 18.04 9.57
CA ARG A 125 -4.94 18.08 8.84
C ARG A 125 -4.85 17.82 7.33
N ARG A 126 -3.64 17.62 6.78
CA ARG A 126 -3.43 17.48 5.33
C ARG A 126 -4.20 16.29 4.72
N TYR A 127 -4.47 15.28 5.55
CA TYR A 127 -5.11 14.02 5.16
C TYR A 127 -6.53 13.83 5.71
N ASP A 128 -7.17 14.88 6.24
CA ASP A 128 -8.52 14.75 6.84
C ASP A 128 -9.56 14.26 5.82
N ARG A 129 -9.40 14.62 4.54
CA ARG A 129 -10.19 14.11 3.42
C ARG A 129 -10.17 12.59 3.25
N LEU A 130 -9.20 11.90 3.86
CA LEU A 130 -9.06 10.44 3.76
C LEU A 130 -9.86 9.70 4.84
N GLN A 131 -10.33 10.39 5.89
CA GLN A 131 -11.05 9.79 7.02
C GLN A 131 -12.41 9.19 6.62
N GLN A 132 -12.97 9.66 5.50
CA GLN A 132 -14.24 9.13 4.97
C GLN A 132 -14.11 7.73 4.33
N PHE A 133 -12.89 7.21 4.15
CA PHE A 133 -12.67 5.93 3.49
C PHE A 133 -12.46 4.80 4.50
N LYS A 134 -12.97 3.60 4.16
CA LYS A 134 -12.81 2.38 4.96
C LYS A 134 -11.35 1.99 5.24
N PHE A 135 -10.41 2.47 4.43
CA PHE A 135 -8.97 2.20 4.54
C PHE A 135 -8.17 3.47 4.84
N GLU A 136 -8.72 4.36 5.66
CA GLU A 136 -8.12 5.67 5.98
C GLU A 136 -6.66 5.56 6.43
N ASP A 137 -6.32 4.62 7.31
CA ASP A 137 -4.97 4.49 7.87
C ASP A 137 -3.94 4.09 6.81
N LEU A 138 -4.31 3.18 5.92
CA LEU A 138 -3.45 2.72 4.82
C LEU A 138 -3.20 3.86 3.83
N LEU A 139 -4.26 4.56 3.43
CA LEU A 139 -4.15 5.69 2.52
C LEU A 139 -3.34 6.82 3.15
N LYS A 140 -3.62 7.18 4.40
CA LYS A 140 -2.91 8.24 5.12
C LYS A 140 -1.41 7.93 5.21
N ARG A 141 -1.04 6.68 5.49
CA ARG A 141 0.37 6.25 5.48
C ARG A 141 1.00 6.42 4.10
N ILE A 142 0.38 5.89 3.05
CA ILE A 142 0.90 5.97 1.68
C ILE A 142 1.11 7.43 1.26
N TYR A 143 0.10 8.30 1.42
CA TYR A 143 0.23 9.70 1.06
C TYR A 143 1.29 10.43 1.91
N THR A 144 1.41 10.09 3.19
CA THR A 144 2.49 10.65 4.04
C THR A 144 3.86 10.24 3.53
N ASN A 145 4.03 8.97 3.16
CA ASN A 145 5.30 8.46 2.63
C ASN A 145 5.63 9.08 1.27
N ILE A 146 4.64 9.26 0.39
CA ILE A 146 4.81 9.98 -0.89
C ILE A 146 5.32 11.40 -0.64
N ASP A 147 4.66 12.16 0.23
CA ASP A 147 5.06 13.54 0.56
C ASP A 147 6.48 13.61 1.14
N GLN A 148 6.89 12.61 1.93
CA GLN A 148 8.25 12.52 2.46
C GLN A 148 9.27 12.25 1.35
N VAL A 149 8.99 11.29 0.48
CA VAL A 149 9.86 10.92 -0.64
C VAL A 149 10.01 12.09 -1.61
N GLU A 150 8.92 12.77 -1.96
CA GLU A 150 8.95 13.95 -2.85
C GLU A 150 9.87 15.04 -2.30
N ARG A 151 9.73 15.38 -1.00
CA ARG A 151 10.58 16.39 -0.36
C ARG A 151 12.04 15.97 -0.32
N LYS A 152 12.33 14.70 0.04
CA LYS A 152 13.69 14.17 0.03
C LYS A 152 14.31 14.24 -1.36
N LEU A 153 13.53 13.93 -2.40
CA LEU A 153 13.97 13.98 -3.79
C LEU A 153 14.32 15.40 -4.22
N VAL A 154 13.45 16.39 -3.94
CA VAL A 154 13.74 17.80 -4.24
C VAL A 154 15.02 18.26 -3.57
N MET A 155 15.21 17.95 -2.28
CA MET A 155 16.43 18.30 -1.55
C MET A 155 17.67 17.60 -2.11
N GLN A 156 17.54 16.32 -2.47
CA GLN A 156 18.64 15.57 -3.08
C GLN A 156 19.02 16.16 -4.44
N SER A 157 18.05 16.60 -5.24
CA SER A 157 18.30 17.29 -6.51
C SER A 157 19.10 18.57 -6.29
N THR A 158 18.66 19.42 -5.34
CA THR A 158 19.41 20.65 -5.02
C THR A 158 20.83 20.37 -4.53
N SER A 159 21.05 19.23 -3.86
CA SER A 159 22.38 18.84 -3.44
C SER A 159 23.29 18.48 -4.61
N PHE A 160 22.74 17.76 -5.59
CA PHE A 160 23.50 17.39 -6.78
C PHE A 160 23.79 18.59 -7.67
N ASP A 161 22.92 19.59 -7.73
CA ASP A 161 23.20 20.83 -8.45
C ASP A 161 24.46 21.52 -7.88
N GLU A 162 24.60 21.61 -6.55
CA GLU A 162 25.84 22.14 -5.95
C GLU A 162 27.08 21.29 -6.25
N VAL A 163 26.94 19.96 -6.24
CA VAL A 163 28.06 19.05 -6.55
C VAL A 163 28.50 19.21 -8.00
N ILE A 164 27.57 19.47 -8.92
CA ILE A 164 27.86 19.75 -10.34
C ILE A 164 28.62 21.08 -10.46
N ASP A 165 28.20 22.12 -9.74
CA ASP A 165 28.91 23.41 -9.72
C ASP A 165 30.34 23.28 -9.20
N LEU A 166 30.56 22.45 -8.16
CA LEU A 166 31.89 22.12 -7.65
C LEU A 166 32.73 21.38 -8.70
N ALA A 167 32.11 20.52 -9.51
CA ALA A 167 32.78 19.82 -10.59
C ALA A 167 33.27 20.78 -11.68
N TRP A 168 32.43 21.71 -12.13
CA TRP A 168 32.82 22.73 -13.10
C TRP A 168 33.93 23.64 -12.58
N THR A 169 33.81 24.12 -11.34
CA THR A 169 34.84 24.96 -10.71
C THR A 169 36.19 24.22 -10.64
N LYS A 170 36.17 22.92 -10.33
CA LYS A 170 37.38 22.09 -10.28
C LYS A 170 37.98 21.87 -11.67
N GLU A 171 37.16 21.71 -12.69
CA GLU A 171 37.60 21.59 -14.08
C GLU A 171 38.33 22.86 -14.55
N GLU A 172 37.74 24.05 -14.31
CA GLU A 172 38.39 25.33 -14.63
C GLU A 172 39.73 25.49 -13.91
N TRP A 173 39.78 25.15 -12.62
CA TRP A 173 41.02 25.19 -11.85
C TRP A 173 42.07 24.20 -12.36
N MET A 174 41.65 23.00 -12.77
CA MET A 174 42.55 22.02 -13.38
C MET A 174 43.07 22.48 -14.74
N ALA A 175 42.24 23.14 -15.55
CA ALA A 175 42.62 23.70 -16.84
C ALA A 175 43.61 24.87 -16.70
N ALA A 176 43.45 25.70 -15.66
CA ALA A 176 44.37 26.79 -15.35
C ALA A 176 45.72 26.31 -14.78
N ARG A 177 45.80 25.04 -14.34
CA ARG A 177 46.99 24.48 -13.71
C ARG A 177 48.01 24.10 -14.80
N PRO A 178 49.24 24.65 -14.77
CA PRO A 178 50.20 24.39 -15.83
C PRO A 178 50.61 22.92 -15.82
N ALA A 179 50.50 22.25 -16.97
CA ALA A 179 50.89 20.84 -17.13
C ALA A 179 52.41 20.63 -17.04
N ILE A 180 53.19 21.71 -17.20
CA ILE A 180 54.65 21.74 -17.15
C ILE A 180 55.06 22.69 -16.02
N GLN A 181 56.17 22.36 -15.34
CA GLN A 181 56.73 23.24 -14.31
C GLN A 181 56.92 24.66 -14.87
N PRO A 182 56.39 25.70 -14.21
CA PRO A 182 56.38 27.07 -14.75
C PRO A 182 57.76 27.75 -14.76
N ILE A 183 58.76 27.13 -14.11
CA ILE A 183 60.14 27.59 -14.06
C ILE A 183 61.08 26.49 -14.55
N GLY A 184 62.04 26.84 -15.41
CA GLY A 184 63.01 25.89 -15.95
C GLY A 184 64.00 25.44 -14.88
N ARG A 185 64.49 24.18 -14.95
CA ARG A 185 65.41 23.59 -13.96
C ARG A 185 66.64 24.45 -13.64
N LYS A 186 67.16 25.19 -14.63
CA LYS A 186 68.33 26.06 -14.47
C LYS A 186 68.06 27.30 -13.61
N ASP A 187 66.79 27.72 -13.56
CA ASP A 187 66.34 28.93 -12.87
C ASP A 187 65.68 28.61 -11.51
N LEU A 188 65.75 27.35 -11.05
CA LEU A 188 65.36 26.97 -9.69
C LEU A 188 66.42 27.47 -8.69
N ILE A 189 66.23 28.70 -8.21
CA ILE A 189 67.18 29.36 -7.29
C ILE A 189 66.89 29.02 -5.81
N ARG A 190 65.65 28.63 -5.47
CA ARG A 190 65.17 28.58 -4.08
C ARG A 190 64.36 27.35 -3.65
N PHE A 191 63.98 26.46 -4.56
CA PHE A 191 63.32 25.19 -4.19
C PHE A 191 64.23 24.00 -4.52
N GLY A 192 64.77 23.39 -3.46
CA GLY A 192 65.26 22.02 -3.49
C GLY A 192 66.75 21.87 -3.82
N SER A 193 67.56 21.70 -2.79
CA SER A 193 68.69 20.77 -2.83
C SER A 193 68.35 19.59 -3.75
N SER A 194 69.24 19.23 -4.67
CA SER A 194 69.18 17.91 -5.29
C SER A 194 68.94 16.90 -4.18
N PHE A 195 67.87 16.10 -4.28
CA PHE A 195 67.63 15.03 -3.32
C PHE A 195 68.88 14.16 -3.29
N GLY A 196 69.56 14.19 -2.14
CA GLY A 196 70.89 13.63 -1.94
C GLY A 196 70.93 12.91 -0.60
N THR A 197 72.07 12.32 -0.27
CA THR A 197 72.23 11.61 0.99
C THR A 197 72.18 12.57 2.17
N ARG A 198 71.21 12.36 3.08
CA ARG A 198 71.06 13.16 4.30
C ARG A 198 70.73 12.28 5.49
N MET A 199 71.01 12.78 6.69
CA MET A 199 70.71 12.08 7.92
C MET A 199 69.19 12.08 8.16
N HIS A 200 68.59 10.89 8.24
CA HIS A 200 67.17 10.75 8.48
C HIS A 200 66.82 11.33 9.87
N PRO A 201 65.86 12.27 9.99
CA PRO A 201 65.63 13.01 11.23
C PRO A 201 65.22 12.12 12.41
N ILE A 202 64.50 11.03 12.12
CA ILE A 202 64.05 10.02 13.09
C ILE A 202 65.10 8.90 13.27
N LEU A 203 65.46 8.21 12.20
CA LEU A 203 66.34 7.03 12.25
C LEU A 203 67.84 7.34 12.39
N LYS A 204 68.25 8.60 12.30
CA LYS A 204 69.65 9.10 12.42
C LYS A 204 70.69 8.39 11.54
N VAL A 205 70.25 7.73 10.47
CA VAL A 205 71.11 7.09 9.46
C VAL A 205 71.20 7.95 8.21
N VAL A 206 72.37 7.99 7.58
CA VAL A 206 72.56 8.66 6.30
C VAL A 206 71.94 7.80 5.21
N ARG A 207 70.91 8.32 4.53
CA ARG A 207 70.26 7.67 3.39
C ARG A 207 69.95 8.70 2.31
N PRO A 208 69.88 8.31 1.02
CA PRO A 208 69.36 9.21 0.00
C PRO A 208 67.96 9.67 0.41
N HIS A 209 67.70 10.97 0.30
CA HIS A 209 66.32 11.44 0.34
C HIS A 209 65.65 10.99 -0.95
N GLU A 210 64.52 10.31 -0.87
CA GLU A 210 63.63 10.11 -2.02
C GLU A 210 62.81 11.37 -2.29
#